data_AF-A0AAV7VTU8-F1
#
_entry.id   AF-A0AAV7VTU8-F1
#
_cell.length_a   1.000
_cell.length_b   1.000
_cell.length_c   1.000
_cell.angle_alpha   90.00
_cell.angle_beta   90.00
_cell.angle_gamma   90.00
#
_symmetry.space_group_name_H-M   'P 1'
#
loop_
_entity.id
_entity.type
_entity.pdbx_description
1 polymer ?
#
loop_
_entity_poly.entity_id
_entity_poly.type
_entity_poly.pdbx_seq_one_letter_code
_entity_poly.pdbx_strand_id
1 'polypeptide(L)'
;MDTIAADLGTLKDERKKLADKVYATEVTLTELVPQQTLNTDTTSDLQRWIQQHDHVEDAEGWAQLNNVRIVGMPEGEEGTNPTQFIEEWFRSAVAPQGLLPIFVIQRAPLCAFA
;
A
#
# COMPACT_ATOMS: atom_id res chain seq x y z
N MET A 1 31.28 -49.90 -43.30
CA MET A 1 30.68 -50.55 -42.11
C MET A 1 31.19 -49.86 -40.85
N ASP A 2 32.51 -49.73 -40.68
CA ASP A 2 33.13 -49.16 -39.47
C ASP A 2 32.77 -47.69 -39.18
N THR A 3 32.65 -46.85 -40.21
CA THR A 3 32.25 -45.43 -40.05
C THR A 3 30.83 -45.29 -39.54
N ILE A 4 29.90 -46.12 -40.03
CA ILE A 4 28.49 -46.11 -39.60
C ILE A 4 28.37 -46.58 -38.14
N ALA A 5 29.19 -47.55 -37.74
CA ALA A 5 29.22 -48.02 -36.35
C ALA A 5 29.77 -46.95 -35.38
N ALA A 6 30.78 -46.20 -35.81
CA ALA A 6 31.33 -45.08 -35.03
C ALA A 6 30.31 -43.95 -34.88
N ASP A 7 29.68 -43.52 -35.98
CA ASP A 7 28.66 -42.46 -35.96
C ASP A 7 27.45 -42.86 -35.10
N LEU A 8 27.03 -44.13 -35.15
CA LEU A 8 25.97 -44.66 -34.29
C LEU A 8 26.36 -44.65 -32.80
N GLY A 9 27.64 -44.85 -32.48
CA GLY A 9 28.17 -44.71 -31.13
C GLY A 9 28.06 -43.27 -30.63
N THR A 10 28.54 -42.32 -31.41
CA THR A 10 28.47 -40.88 -31.09
C THR A 10 27.03 -40.41 -30.89
N LEU A 11 26.12 -40.80 -31.79
CA LEU A 11 24.70 -40.45 -31.67
C LEU A 11 24.05 -41.03 -30.40
N LYS A 12 24.46 -42.21 -29.95
CA LYS A 12 23.97 -42.80 -28.69
C LYS A 12 24.46 -42.02 -27.48
N ASP A 13 25.72 -41.60 -27.49
CA ASP A 13 26.31 -40.81 -26.40
C ASP A 13 25.70 -39.41 -26.33
N GLU A 14 25.49 -38.77 -27.48
CA GLU A 14 24.78 -37.49 -27.57
C GLU A 14 23.34 -37.60 -27.10
N ARG A 15 22.62 -38.66 -27.51
CA ARG A 15 21.25 -38.93 -27.04
C ARG A 15 21.22 -39.11 -25.53
N LYS A 16 22.17 -39.83 -24.96
CA LYS A 16 22.28 -40.04 -23.50
C LYS A 16 22.54 -38.70 -22.79
N LYS A 17 23.51 -37.93 -23.26
CA LYS A 17 23.83 -36.61 -22.71
C LYS A 17 22.66 -35.65 -22.78
N LEU A 18 21.88 -35.71 -23.87
CA LEU A 18 20.66 -34.91 -24.01
C LEU A 18 19.59 -35.37 -23.02
N ALA A 19 19.37 -36.69 -22.87
CA ALA A 19 18.41 -37.23 -21.91
C ALA A 19 18.76 -36.81 -20.46
N ASP A 20 20.02 -36.88 -20.08
CA ASP A 20 20.48 -36.47 -18.74
C ASP A 20 20.26 -34.97 -18.50
N LYS A 21 20.48 -34.13 -19.52
CA LYS A 21 20.22 -32.68 -19.45
C LYS A 21 18.73 -32.37 -19.35
N VAL A 22 17.90 -33.03 -20.16
CA VAL A 22 16.44 -32.87 -20.13
C VAL A 22 15.91 -33.22 -18.74
N TYR A 23 16.35 -34.34 -18.19
CA TYR A 23 15.98 -34.76 -16.84
C TYR A 23 16.39 -33.73 -15.78
N ALA A 24 17.62 -33.22 -15.82
CA ALA A 24 18.08 -32.20 -14.90
C ALA A 24 17.25 -30.90 -15.00
N THR A 25 16.88 -30.49 -16.22
CA THR A 25 16.01 -29.32 -16.42
C THR A 25 14.59 -29.55 -15.92
N GLU A 26 14.03 -30.74 -16.09
CA GLU A 26 12.68 -31.08 -15.61
C GLU A 26 12.60 -31.06 -14.08
N VAL A 27 13.62 -31.60 -13.40
CA VAL A 27 13.72 -31.55 -11.93
C VAL A 27 13.78 -30.10 -11.45
N THR A 28 14.63 -29.28 -12.06
CA THR A 28 14.76 -27.86 -11.71
C THR A 28 13.45 -27.09 -11.94
N LEU A 29 12.76 -27.36 -13.06
CA LEU A 29 11.46 -26.75 -13.35
C LEU A 29 10.38 -27.15 -12.32
N THR A 30 10.40 -28.40 -11.86
CA THR A 30 9.46 -28.90 -10.85
C THR A 30 9.58 -28.12 -9.54
N GLU A 31 10.79 -27.65 -9.19
CA GLU A 31 11.03 -26.85 -7.99
C GLU A 31 10.71 -25.36 -8.20
N LEU A 32 11.01 -24.82 -9.39
CA LEU A 32 10.85 -23.39 -9.68
C LEU A 32 9.38 -22.98 -9.92
N VAL A 33 8.57 -23.85 -10.54
CA VAL A 33 7.16 -23.52 -10.84
C VAL A 33 6.36 -23.20 -9.57
N PRO A 34 6.40 -24.01 -8.49
CA PRO A 34 5.70 -23.69 -7.24
C PRO A 34 6.18 -22.38 -6.60
N GLN A 35 7.48 -22.11 -6.63
CA GLN A 35 8.05 -20.88 -6.09
C GLN A 35 7.58 -19.65 -6.86
N GLN A 36 7.51 -19.77 -8.19
CA GLN A 36 7.01 -18.68 -9.04
C GLN A 36 5.54 -18.39 -8.74
N THR A 37 4.69 -19.42 -8.61
CA THR A 37 3.28 -19.26 -8.25
C THR A 37 3.13 -18.59 -6.88
N LEU A 38 3.88 -19.04 -5.87
CA LEU A 38 3.85 -18.44 -4.53
C LEU A 38 4.25 -16.95 -4.56
N ASN A 39 5.28 -16.61 -5.33
CA ASN A 39 5.75 -15.24 -5.47
C ASN A 39 4.73 -14.36 -6.18
N THR A 40 4.04 -14.87 -7.22
CA THR A 40 2.99 -14.11 -7.91
C THR A 40 1.80 -13.87 -6.99
N ASP A 41 1.40 -14.86 -6.20
CA ASP A 41 0.29 -14.73 -5.25
C ASP A 41 0.61 -13.69 -4.18
N THR A 42 1.80 -13.80 -3.57
CA THR A 42 2.29 -12.83 -2.56
C THR A 42 2.35 -11.41 -3.11
N THR A 43 2.83 -11.25 -4.34
CA THR A 43 2.89 -9.93 -4.99
C THR A 43 1.50 -9.36 -5.22
N SER A 44 0.54 -10.19 -5.64
CA SER A 44 -0.85 -9.76 -5.86
C SER A 44 -1.55 -9.34 -4.57
N ASP A 45 -1.28 -10.03 -3.46
CA ASP A 45 -1.84 -9.69 -2.16
C ASP A 45 -1.24 -8.40 -1.59
N LEU A 46 0.08 -8.20 -1.74
CA LEU A 46 0.73 -6.94 -1.38
C LEU A 46 0.20 -5.77 -2.21
N GLN A 47 -0.01 -5.96 -3.51
CA GLN A 47 -0.60 -4.93 -4.37
C GLN A 47 -2.02 -4.57 -3.93
N ARG A 48 -2.83 -5.57 -3.57
CA ARG A 48 -4.18 -5.33 -3.03
C ARG A 48 -4.12 -4.55 -1.72
N TRP A 49 -3.19 -4.89 -0.83
CA TRP A 49 -3.00 -4.19 0.43
C TRP A 49 -2.61 -2.72 0.24
N ILE A 50 -1.67 -2.44 -0.68
CA ILE A 50 -1.27 -1.06 -1.02
C ILE A 50 -2.47 -0.27 -1.55
N GLN A 51 -3.22 -0.82 -2.51
CA GLN A 51 -4.40 -0.13 -3.06
C GLN A 51 -5.43 0.20 -1.99
N GLN A 52 -5.66 -0.71 -1.05
CA GLN A 52 -6.57 -0.47 0.07
C GLN A 52 -6.05 0.63 1.00
N HIS A 53 -4.74 0.69 1.24
CA HIS A 53 -4.13 1.70 2.08
C HIS A 53 -4.17 3.09 1.45
N ASP A 54 -3.87 3.19 0.15
CA ASP A 54 -3.96 4.45 -0.60
C ASP A 54 -5.38 5.05 -0.49
N HIS A 55 -6.41 4.21 -0.58
CA HIS A 55 -7.80 4.66 -0.41
C HIS A 55 -8.13 5.15 1.01
N VAL A 56 -7.47 4.60 2.04
CA VAL A 56 -7.65 5.06 3.42
C VAL A 56 -6.95 6.41 3.62
N GLU A 57 -5.72 6.55 3.14
CA GLU A 57 -4.97 7.82 3.22
C GLU A 57 -5.69 8.94 2.49
N ASP A 58 -6.23 8.66 1.30
CA ASP A 58 -7.07 9.61 0.57
C ASP A 58 -8.27 10.02 1.43
N ALA A 59 -9.03 9.05 1.95
CA ALA A 59 -10.23 9.33 2.74
C ALA A 59 -9.93 10.15 4.01
N GLU A 60 -8.83 9.86 4.70
CA GLU A 60 -8.37 10.65 5.85
C GLU A 60 -7.97 12.05 5.43
N GLY A 61 -7.23 12.19 4.32
CA GLY A 61 -6.87 13.47 3.74
C GLY A 61 -8.11 14.31 3.45
N TRP A 62 -9.08 13.76 2.71
CA TRP A 62 -10.35 14.42 2.39
C TRP A 62 -11.15 14.81 3.63
N ALA A 63 -11.19 13.96 4.65
CA ALA A 63 -11.87 14.24 5.92
C ALA A 63 -11.20 15.38 6.70
N GLN A 64 -9.88 15.56 6.56
CA GLN A 64 -9.11 16.57 7.27
C GLN A 64 -8.94 17.90 6.51
N LEU A 65 -9.29 17.97 5.22
CA LEU A 65 -9.10 19.18 4.39
C LEU A 65 -9.71 20.46 4.98
N ASN A 66 -10.83 20.33 5.70
CA ASN A 66 -11.52 21.47 6.32
C ASN A 66 -11.19 21.64 7.82
N ASN A 67 -10.28 20.83 8.37
CA ASN A 67 -9.90 20.92 9.76
C ASN A 67 -8.83 22.00 9.94
N VAL A 68 -9.08 22.93 10.86
CA VAL A 68 -8.10 23.93 11.30
C VAL A 68 -7.58 23.52 12.66
N ARG A 69 -6.25 23.43 12.82
CA ARG A 69 -5.61 23.12 14.09
C ARG A 69 -5.12 24.40 14.74
N ILE A 70 -5.60 24.69 15.94
CA ILE A 70 -5.12 25.80 16.77
C ILE A 70 -4.09 25.25 17.75
N VAL A 71 -2.93 25.90 17.83
CA VAL A 71 -1.80 25.48 18.67
C VAL A 71 -1.42 26.63 19.59
N GLY A 72 -1.05 26.31 20.83
CA GLY A 72 -0.61 27.30 21.82
C GLY A 72 -1.73 27.91 22.67
N MET A 73 -2.94 27.35 22.60
CA MET A 73 -4.04 27.69 23.48
C MET A 73 -3.88 26.96 24.83
N PRO A 74 -3.93 27.67 25.97
CA PRO A 74 -3.89 27.02 27.29
C PRO A 74 -5.05 26.05 27.49
N GLU A 75 -4.77 24.91 28.12
CA GLU A 75 -5.79 23.90 28.38
C GLU A 75 -6.90 24.45 29.28
N GLY A 76 -8.16 24.22 28.90
CA GLY A 76 -9.34 24.59 29.69
C GLY A 76 -9.88 26.00 29.45
N GLU A 77 -9.24 26.83 28.63
CA GLU A 77 -9.80 28.15 28.25
C GLU A 77 -11.13 28.05 27.49
N GLU A 78 -11.33 26.94 26.78
CA GLU A 78 -12.53 26.64 26.00
C GLU A 78 -13.81 26.56 26.85
N GLY A 79 -13.66 26.34 28.17
CA GLY A 79 -14.78 26.16 29.08
C GLY A 79 -15.70 24.98 28.70
N THR A 80 -17.00 25.15 28.94
CA THR A 80 -18.00 24.08 28.71
C THR A 80 -18.45 23.98 27.24
N ASN A 81 -18.23 25.03 26.43
CA ASN A 81 -18.67 25.09 25.04
C ASN A 81 -17.54 25.50 24.09
N PRO A 82 -16.71 24.53 23.65
CA PRO A 82 -15.60 24.75 22.73
C PRO A 82 -15.98 25.47 21.44
N THR A 83 -17.13 25.14 20.86
CA THR A 83 -17.57 25.74 19.58
C THR A 83 -17.81 27.24 19.73
N GLN A 84 -18.54 27.64 20.78
CA GLN A 84 -18.80 29.05 21.05
C GLN A 84 -17.51 29.80 21.34
N PHE A 85 -16.62 29.22 22.14
CA PHE A 85 -15.32 29.81 22.44
C PHE A 85 -14.52 30.06 21.15
N ILE A 86 -14.45 29.08 20.24
CA ILE A 86 -13.72 29.23 18.97
C ILE A 86 -14.37 30.29 18.07
N GLU A 87 -15.71 30.38 18.02
CA GLU A 87 -16.38 31.45 17.27
C GLU A 87 -16.02 32.85 17.78
N GLU A 88 -16.01 33.02 19.10
CA GLU A 88 -15.68 34.29 19.75
C GLU A 88 -14.20 34.63 19.57
N TRP A 89 -13.31 33.66 19.78
CA TRP A 89 -11.88 33.80 19.55
C TRP A 89 -11.59 34.18 18.08
N PHE A 90 -12.20 33.47 17.12
CA PHE A 90 -11.98 33.73 15.69
C PHE A 90 -12.46 35.13 15.27
N ARG A 91 -13.60 35.59 15.81
CA ARG A 91 -14.08 36.96 15.64
C ARG A 91 -13.07 37.98 16.17
N SER A 92 -12.49 37.73 17.33
CA SER A 92 -11.54 38.64 17.95
C SER A 92 -10.18 38.70 17.23
N ALA A 93 -9.70 37.55 16.75
CA ALA A 93 -8.32 37.38 16.31
C ALA A 93 -8.11 37.44 14.78
N VAL A 94 -9.08 36.98 13.99
CA VAL A 94 -8.88 36.73 12.55
C VAL A 94 -9.88 37.49 11.69
N ALA A 95 -11.17 37.45 12.04
CA ALA A 95 -12.23 38.05 11.23
C ALA A 95 -13.23 38.81 12.11
N PRO A 96 -13.01 40.12 12.36
CA PRO A 96 -13.90 40.95 13.18
C PRO A 96 -15.36 40.95 12.71
N GLN A 97 -15.57 40.83 11.40
CA GLN A 97 -16.87 40.69 10.76
C GLN A 97 -17.56 39.33 10.99
N GLY A 98 -16.87 38.37 11.60
CA GLY A 98 -17.35 37.01 11.82
C GLY A 98 -17.25 36.10 10.59
N LEU A 99 -17.67 34.85 10.79
CA LEU A 99 -17.78 33.87 9.71
C LEU A 99 -19.05 34.12 8.89
N LEU A 100 -18.98 33.84 7.59
CA LEU A 100 -20.18 33.85 6.75
C LEU A 100 -21.18 32.79 7.28
N PRO A 101 -22.51 33.02 7.15
CA PRO A 101 -23.53 32.08 7.63
C PRO A 101 -23.46 30.66 7.03
N ILE A 102 -22.72 30.50 5.93
CA ILE A 102 -22.49 29.19 5.29
C ILE A 102 -21.47 28.32 6.04
N PHE A 103 -20.68 28.90 6.94
CA PHE A 103 -19.70 28.17 7.73
C PHE A 103 -20.31 27.73 9.06
N VAL A 104 -20.17 26.45 9.37
CA VAL A 104 -20.55 25.86 10.65
C VAL A 104 -19.29 25.36 11.33
N ILE A 105 -19.00 25.87 12.53
CA ILE A 105 -17.89 25.35 13.32
C ILE A 105 -18.34 24.05 13.97
N GLN A 106 -17.56 23.00 13.76
CA GLN A 106 -17.76 21.71 14.40
C GLN A 106 -16.46 21.27 15.04
N ARG A 107 -16.56 20.63 16.20
CA ARG A 107 -15.41 19.94 16.78
C ARG A 107 -15.07 18.76 15.88
N ALA A 108 -13.85 18.73 15.36
CA ALA A 108 -13.37 17.58 14.60
C ALA A 108 -13.51 16.33 15.48
N PRO A 109 -14.01 15.21 14.92
CA PRO A 109 -14.05 13.95 15.65
C PRO A 109 -12.63 13.60 16.10
N LEU A 110 -12.50 13.05 17.31
CA LEU A 110 -11.23 12.49 17.75
C LEU A 110 -10.90 11.34 16.79
N CYS A 111 -10.02 11.58 15.83
CA CYS A 111 -9.33 10.48 15.17
C CYS A 111 -8.59 9.75 16.28
N ALA A 112 -8.99 8.51 16.57
CA ALA A 112 -8.24 7.65 17.46
C ALA A 112 -6.86 7.47 16.80
N PHE A 113 -5.85 8.15 17.32
CA PHE A 113 -4.46 7.83 17.03
C PHE A 113 -4.24 6.43 17.63
N ALA A 114 -4.40 5.40 16.79
CA ALA A 114 -3.97 4.04 17.06
C ALA A 114 -2.58 3.83 16.48
#